data_AF-A0A257ZHK3-F1
#
_entry.id   AF-A0A257ZHK3-F1
#
_cell.length_a   1.000
_cell.length_b   1.000
_cell.length_c   1.000
_cell.angle_alpha   90.00
_cell.angle_beta   90.00
_cell.angle_gamma   90.00
#
_symmetry.space_group_name_H-M   'P 1'
#
loop_
_entity.id
_entity.type
_entity.pdbx_description
1 polymer ?
#
loop_
_entity_poly.entity_id
_entity_poly.type
_entity_poly.pdbx_seq_one_letter_code
_entity_poly.pdbx_strand_id
1 'polypeptide(L)'
;MTQAFTFEAAHRIASNLRPAALDFGIVPAIAWQLQRFTRNTDIPHEFSAPEDAIPLGPDAEIAAFRIGDVLKQLELEFAPLAAEKQLQLTFVPSSLAVRSDRRLLRRLLQNLISNAIKYTPKGRVLVGCRRRRGKVRIEVIDTGLGIPRTKHKLIFQEFQRLDQGAREARGLGLGLSIVERIARVLGHPVAIRSAAGRGSSFTVELPVAVPLPEEDVQQSRPARATAPLDGLCILAIDNEPAILDGMELLLTGWGCKVIKAGDVQTALREVRVAKARPDVFLIDYHLDGGHGIDAVMSLRWKLGKMPAILITADRSRKVRDAAAAVDMAVLHKPLKPAALRAILAQWRLSRAAAE
;
A
#
# COMPACT_ATOMS: atom_id res chain seq x y z
N MET A 1 8.32 -36.49 -31.52
CA MET A 1 7.47 -36.70 -30.32
C MET A 1 7.86 -35.81 -29.12
N THR A 2 8.58 -34.70 -29.33
CA THR A 2 9.09 -33.84 -28.23
C THR A 2 8.44 -32.45 -28.17
N GLN A 3 7.49 -32.16 -29.08
CA GLN A 3 6.75 -30.89 -29.13
C GLN A 3 5.32 -30.98 -28.55
N ALA A 4 4.79 -32.19 -28.33
CA ALA A 4 3.45 -32.36 -27.74
C ALA A 4 3.45 -32.18 -26.20
N PHE A 5 4.60 -32.41 -25.54
CA PHE A 5 4.71 -32.35 -24.07
C PHE A 5 4.78 -30.91 -23.50
N THR A 6 5.14 -29.92 -24.31
CA THR A 6 5.27 -28.52 -23.87
C THR A 6 3.95 -27.74 -23.98
N PHE A 7 3.08 -28.08 -24.93
CA PHE A 7 1.77 -27.45 -25.07
C PHE A 7 0.80 -27.88 -23.97
N GLU A 8 0.82 -29.16 -23.58
CA GLU A 8 -0.04 -29.70 -22.53
C GLU A 8 0.36 -29.21 -21.12
N ALA A 9 1.65 -28.91 -20.90
CA ALA A 9 2.15 -28.29 -19.67
C ALA A 9 1.75 -26.80 -19.55
N ALA A 10 1.85 -26.04 -20.65
CA ALA A 10 1.42 -24.64 -20.68
C ALA A 10 -0.12 -24.52 -20.56
N HIS A 11 -0.85 -25.41 -21.22
CA HIS A 11 -2.31 -25.45 -21.14
C HIS A 11 -2.80 -25.90 -19.75
N ARG A 12 -2.10 -26.83 -19.06
CA ARG A 12 -2.37 -27.20 -17.65
C ARG A 12 -2.05 -26.10 -16.63
N ILE A 13 -1.08 -25.23 -16.93
CA ILE A 13 -0.79 -24.06 -16.08
C ILE A 13 -1.86 -22.99 -16.25
N ALA A 14 -2.38 -22.81 -17.48
CA ALA A 14 -3.46 -21.88 -17.76
C ALA A 14 -4.84 -22.38 -17.27
N SER A 15 -5.11 -23.68 -17.35
CA SER A 15 -6.42 -24.25 -16.97
C SER A 15 -6.59 -24.55 -15.47
N ASN A 16 -5.50 -24.64 -14.70
CA ASN A 16 -5.54 -24.80 -13.24
C ASN A 16 -5.59 -23.47 -12.46
N LEU A 17 -5.63 -22.33 -13.15
CA LEU A 17 -5.86 -21.02 -12.54
C LEU A 17 -7.38 -20.76 -12.42
N ARG A 18 -8.00 -21.33 -11.39
CA ARG A 18 -9.27 -20.86 -10.78
C ARG A 18 -9.02 -20.48 -9.31
N PRO A 19 -9.85 -19.62 -8.68
CA PRO A 19 -9.61 -18.19 -8.53
C PRO A 19 -9.16 -17.83 -7.10
N ALA A 20 -8.13 -18.51 -6.57
CA ALA A 20 -7.53 -18.14 -5.27
C ALA A 20 -6.23 -17.32 -5.40
N ALA A 21 -5.75 -17.11 -6.62
CA ALA A 21 -4.49 -16.42 -6.91
C ALA A 21 -4.66 -14.93 -7.30
N LEU A 22 -5.87 -14.37 -7.19
CA LEU A 22 -6.17 -12.99 -7.58
C LEU A 22 -6.07 -11.96 -6.43
N ASP A 23 -5.83 -12.39 -5.19
CA ASP A 23 -5.91 -11.48 -4.01
C ASP A 23 -4.61 -10.79 -3.60
N PHE A 24 -3.51 -10.96 -4.35
CA PHE A 24 -2.23 -10.35 -3.99
C PHE A 24 -1.69 -9.40 -5.05
N GLY A 25 -2.46 -8.38 -5.45
CA GLY A 25 -1.97 -7.04 -5.87
C GLY A 25 -0.72 -6.94 -6.76
N ILE A 26 -0.44 -7.96 -7.56
CA ILE A 26 0.73 -8.16 -8.41
C ILE A 26 0.13 -8.69 -9.72
N VAL A 27 0.08 -8.05 -10.89
CA VAL A 27 0.60 -6.80 -11.45
C VAL A 27 -0.05 -6.67 -12.86
N PRO A 28 -0.54 -5.50 -13.35
CA PRO A 28 -0.87 -5.32 -14.78
C PRO A 28 0.36 -5.39 -15.71
N ALA A 29 1.52 -4.89 -15.27
CA ALA A 29 2.81 -5.02 -15.96
C ALA A 29 3.39 -6.46 -16.16
N ILE A 30 3.08 -7.46 -15.31
CA ILE A 30 3.52 -8.85 -15.48
C ILE A 30 2.60 -9.55 -16.49
N ALA A 31 1.30 -9.25 -16.47
CA ALA A 31 0.37 -9.69 -17.50
C ALA A 31 0.74 -9.08 -18.87
N TRP A 32 1.16 -7.81 -18.91
CA TRP A 32 1.64 -7.15 -20.13
C TRP A 32 2.93 -7.76 -20.68
N GLN A 33 3.87 -8.15 -19.80
CA GLN A 33 5.08 -8.86 -20.20
C GLN A 33 4.80 -10.29 -20.68
N LEU A 34 3.87 -11.01 -20.05
CA LEU A 34 3.52 -12.38 -20.45
C LEU A 34 2.70 -12.44 -21.76
N GLN A 35 1.83 -11.47 -22.03
CA GLN A 35 1.06 -11.40 -23.29
C GLN A 35 1.94 -11.10 -24.53
N ARG A 36 3.11 -10.50 -24.35
CA ARG A 36 4.05 -10.23 -25.45
C ARG A 36 4.80 -11.49 -25.92
N PHE A 37 4.85 -12.53 -25.10
CA PHE A 37 5.56 -13.79 -25.40
C PHE A 37 4.72 -14.86 -26.11
N THR A 38 3.40 -14.68 -26.23
CA THR A 38 2.53 -15.67 -26.91
C THR A 38 2.35 -15.42 -28.41
N ARG A 39 2.98 -14.39 -28.98
CA ARG A 39 2.77 -13.97 -30.38
C ARG A 39 3.98 -14.03 -31.31
N ASN A 40 5.18 -14.38 -30.86
CA ASN A 40 6.32 -14.49 -31.77
C ASN A 40 7.26 -15.64 -31.36
N THR A 41 7.43 -16.60 -32.27
CA THR A 41 8.12 -17.88 -32.11
C THR A 41 9.63 -17.80 -32.30
N ASP A 42 10.31 -16.83 -31.68
CA ASP A 42 11.77 -16.79 -31.66
C ASP A 42 12.27 -16.44 -30.26
N ILE A 43 12.93 -17.42 -29.61
CA ILE A 43 13.57 -17.27 -28.30
C ILE A 43 15.08 -17.10 -28.54
N PRO A 44 15.68 -15.92 -28.30
CA PRO A 44 17.13 -15.77 -28.35
C PRO A 44 17.78 -16.48 -27.15
N HIS A 45 18.90 -17.15 -27.39
CA HIS A 45 19.66 -17.94 -26.40
C HIS A 45 20.43 -17.12 -25.33
N GLU A 46 20.34 -15.79 -25.34
CA GLU A 46 20.92 -14.92 -24.31
C GLU A 46 19.91 -13.85 -23.91
N PHE A 47 19.14 -14.12 -22.84
CA PHE A 47 18.34 -13.11 -22.19
C PHE A 47 19.21 -12.40 -21.14
N SER A 48 20.01 -11.42 -21.59
CA SER A 48 20.55 -10.42 -20.68
C SER A 48 19.40 -9.48 -20.33
N ALA A 49 18.93 -9.51 -19.09
CA ALA A 49 17.90 -8.58 -18.64
C ALA A 49 18.44 -7.14 -18.80
N PRO A 50 17.72 -6.22 -19.45
CA PRO A 50 18.15 -4.83 -19.51
C PRO A 50 18.29 -4.31 -18.07
N GLU A 51 19.38 -3.61 -17.79
CA GLU A 51 19.76 -3.09 -16.45
C GLU A 51 18.65 -2.24 -15.77
N ASP A 52 17.56 -1.92 -16.48
CA ASP A 52 16.51 -1.00 -16.06
C ASP A 52 15.11 -1.63 -15.78
N ALA A 53 14.91 -2.94 -15.85
CA ALA A 53 13.55 -3.50 -15.86
C ALA A 53 12.85 -3.73 -14.49
N ILE A 54 12.78 -2.73 -13.61
CA ILE A 54 11.64 -2.48 -12.68
C ILE A 54 11.63 -0.97 -12.39
N PRO A 55 10.60 -0.18 -12.80
CA PRO A 55 10.57 1.23 -12.49
C PRO A 55 10.32 1.44 -10.98
N LEU A 56 11.40 1.66 -10.23
CA LEU A 56 11.33 2.48 -9.02
C LEU A 56 11.07 3.88 -9.55
N GLY A 57 9.83 4.36 -9.45
CA GLY A 57 9.41 5.66 -10.00
C GLY A 57 10.39 6.79 -9.63
N PRO A 58 10.45 7.86 -10.44
CA PRO A 58 11.40 8.94 -10.23
C PRO A 58 11.09 9.61 -8.89
N ASP A 59 12.13 9.74 -8.08
CA ASP A 59 12.21 10.42 -6.78
C ASP A 59 11.60 9.70 -5.55
N ALA A 60 12.47 9.36 -4.60
CA ALA A 60 12.06 8.92 -3.26
C ALA A 60 11.49 10.11 -2.48
N GLU A 61 10.26 9.98 -1.97
CA GLU A 61 9.59 11.02 -1.18
C GLU A 61 10.05 10.95 0.29
N ILE A 62 11.18 11.58 0.59
CA ILE A 62 11.78 11.54 1.94
C ILE A 62 11.00 12.43 2.92
N ALA A 63 10.39 11.82 3.93
CA ALA A 63 9.66 12.48 5.00
C ALA A 63 10.02 11.93 6.39
N ALA A 64 9.71 12.69 7.44
CA ALA A 64 9.80 12.22 8.82
C ALA A 64 8.50 11.54 9.25
N PHE A 65 8.58 10.36 9.85
CA PHE A 65 7.42 9.64 10.39
C PHE A 65 7.80 8.68 11.52
N ARG A 66 6.81 8.24 12.32
CA ARG A 66 7.02 7.23 13.36
C ARG A 66 7.12 5.84 12.74
N ILE A 67 8.20 5.11 13.04
CA ILE A 67 8.40 3.76 12.50
C ILE A 67 7.35 2.76 13.01
N GLY A 68 6.81 2.99 14.21
CA GLY A 68 5.75 2.19 14.80
C GLY A 68 4.52 2.04 13.90
N ASP A 69 4.13 3.08 13.15
CA ASP A 69 2.97 3.03 12.27
C ASP A 69 3.17 2.06 11.11
N VAL A 70 4.40 2.02 10.57
CA VAL A 70 4.76 1.08 9.49
C VAL A 70 4.82 -0.34 10.04
N LEU A 71 5.43 -0.52 11.22
CA LEU A 71 5.50 -1.83 11.87
C LEU A 71 4.11 -2.39 12.21
N LYS A 72 3.20 -1.57 12.74
CA LYS A 72 1.83 -1.98 13.05
C LYS A 72 1.03 -2.38 11.80
N GLN A 73 1.23 -1.68 10.68
CA GLN A 73 0.60 -2.06 9.41
C GLN A 73 1.13 -3.40 8.89
N LEU A 74 2.42 -3.66 9.03
CA LEU A 74 3.04 -4.93 8.64
C LEU A 74 2.63 -6.07 9.58
N GLU A 75 2.47 -5.79 10.86
CA GLU A 75 1.93 -6.75 11.84
C GLU A 75 0.54 -7.23 11.45
N LEU A 76 -0.39 -6.32 11.16
CA LEU A 76 -1.75 -6.66 10.73
C LEU A 76 -1.76 -7.46 9.41
N GLU A 77 -0.83 -7.18 8.50
CA GLU A 77 -0.71 -7.88 7.22
C GLU A 77 -0.17 -9.32 7.38
N PHE A 78 0.83 -9.52 8.23
CA PHE A 78 1.54 -10.80 8.33
C PHE A 78 1.07 -11.71 9.47
N ALA A 79 0.29 -11.19 10.44
CA ALA A 79 -0.25 -12.00 11.52
C ALA A 79 -1.05 -13.23 11.04
N PRO A 80 -1.96 -13.13 10.03
CA PRO A 80 -2.69 -14.30 9.53
C PRO A 80 -1.76 -15.35 8.91
N LEU A 81 -0.77 -14.92 8.12
CA LEU A 81 0.17 -15.82 7.46
C LEU A 81 1.07 -16.54 8.47
N ALA A 82 1.53 -15.85 9.51
CA ALA A 82 2.31 -16.47 10.58
C ALA A 82 1.46 -17.45 11.40
N ALA A 83 0.19 -17.12 11.67
CA ALA A 83 -0.74 -18.00 12.37
C ALA A 83 -1.02 -19.28 11.57
N GLU A 84 -1.22 -19.18 10.25
CA GLU A 84 -1.40 -20.33 9.35
C GLU A 84 -0.18 -21.27 9.39
N LYS A 85 1.03 -20.72 9.48
CA LYS A 85 2.28 -21.49 9.63
C LYS A 85 2.63 -21.84 11.08
N GLN A 86 1.77 -21.52 12.05
CA GLN A 86 2.00 -21.74 13.49
C GLN A 86 3.33 -21.15 14.00
N LEU A 87 3.72 -19.99 13.46
CA LEU A 87 4.93 -19.26 13.85
C LEU A 87 4.59 -18.18 14.89
N GLN A 88 5.49 -18.00 15.86
CA GLN A 88 5.43 -16.86 16.77
C GLN A 88 5.98 -15.61 16.06
N LEU A 89 5.10 -14.76 15.56
CA LEU A 89 5.46 -13.46 14.99
C LEU A 89 5.29 -12.38 16.05
N THR A 90 6.37 -11.64 16.35
CA THR A 90 6.36 -10.58 17.36
C THR A 90 6.90 -9.28 16.76
N PHE A 91 6.10 -8.22 16.87
CA PHE A 91 6.56 -6.86 16.58
C PHE A 91 6.81 -6.12 17.90
N VAL A 92 8.01 -5.56 18.06
CA VAL A 92 8.35 -4.73 19.21
C VAL A 92 7.82 -3.31 18.94
N PRO A 93 6.88 -2.78 19.75
CA PRO A 93 6.38 -1.43 19.60
C PRO A 93 7.53 -0.40 19.65
N SER A 94 7.42 0.66 18.87
CA SER A 94 8.43 1.72 18.83
C SER A 94 7.83 3.07 18.47
N SER A 95 8.21 4.08 19.23
CA SER A 95 7.86 5.49 19.00
C SER A 95 8.93 6.26 18.21
N LEU A 96 9.99 5.59 17.74
CA LEU A 96 11.11 6.25 17.07
C LEU A 96 10.66 6.94 15.77
N ALA A 97 11.01 8.23 15.64
CA ALA A 97 10.88 8.97 14.39
C ALA A 97 12.07 8.68 13.48
N VAL A 98 11.78 8.44 12.20
CA VAL A 98 12.78 8.16 11.15
C VAL A 98 12.56 9.08 9.96
N ARG A 99 13.62 9.34 9.20
CA ARG A 99 13.55 10.10 7.94
C ARG A 99 13.80 9.16 6.75
N SER A 100 12.78 8.91 5.94
CA SER A 100 12.83 7.96 4.81
C SER A 100 11.64 8.17 3.87
N ASP A 101 11.56 7.41 2.77
CA ASP A 101 10.32 7.23 2.00
C ASP A 101 9.52 6.09 2.62
N ARG A 102 8.33 6.42 3.14
CA ARG A 102 7.47 5.48 3.86
C ARG A 102 7.06 4.27 3.02
N ARG A 103 6.77 4.47 1.73
CA ARG A 103 6.31 3.42 0.82
C ARG A 103 7.44 2.45 0.48
N LEU A 104 8.61 3.00 0.14
CA LEU A 104 9.79 2.21 -0.20
C LEU A 104 10.30 1.45 1.03
N LEU A 105 10.39 2.11 2.20
CA LEU A 105 10.79 1.45 3.44
C LEU A 105 9.81 0.32 3.82
N ARG A 106 8.50 0.54 3.72
CA ARG A 106 7.50 -0.51 3.95
C ARG A 106 7.71 -1.70 3.03
N ARG A 107 7.93 -1.46 1.72
CA ARG A 107 8.18 -2.53 0.74
C ARG A 107 9.46 -3.30 1.02
N LEU A 108 10.53 -2.62 1.45
CA LEU A 108 11.77 -3.27 1.89
C LEU A 108 11.50 -4.20 3.08
N LEU A 109 10.84 -3.70 4.13
CA LEU A 109 10.53 -4.49 5.32
C LEU A 109 9.58 -5.65 5.01
N GLN A 110 8.58 -5.44 4.15
CA GLN A 110 7.66 -6.48 3.70
C GLN A 110 8.39 -7.67 3.07
N ASN A 111 9.39 -7.40 2.22
CA ASN A 111 10.21 -8.46 1.63
C ASN A 111 11.05 -9.22 2.67
N LEU A 112 11.63 -8.51 3.64
CA LEU A 112 12.40 -9.14 4.72
C LEU A 112 11.51 -10.01 5.62
N ILE A 113 10.35 -9.51 6.02
CA ILE A 113 9.41 -10.22 6.91
C ILE A 113 8.77 -11.41 6.19
N SER A 114 8.37 -11.23 4.92
CA SER A 114 7.87 -12.33 4.10
C SER A 114 8.90 -13.45 3.98
N ASN A 115 10.17 -13.10 3.73
CA ASN A 115 11.25 -14.10 3.70
C ASN A 115 11.44 -14.79 5.06
N ALA A 116 11.43 -14.04 6.16
CA ALA A 116 11.57 -14.60 7.51
C ALA A 116 10.47 -15.63 7.81
N ILE A 117 9.20 -15.31 7.51
CA ILE A 117 8.06 -16.24 7.68
C ILE A 117 8.15 -17.42 6.70
N LYS A 118 8.55 -17.14 5.47
CA LYS A 118 8.65 -18.13 4.40
C LYS A 118 9.69 -19.21 4.72
N TYR A 119 10.88 -18.81 5.18
CA TYR A 119 12.03 -19.70 5.43
C TYR A 119 12.20 -20.13 6.88
N THR A 120 11.19 -19.90 7.72
CA THR A 120 11.09 -20.45 9.07
C THR A 120 9.99 -21.51 9.08
N PRO A 121 10.31 -22.82 9.06
CA PRO A 121 9.31 -23.87 9.16
C PRO A 121 8.60 -23.89 10.50
N LYS A 122 9.35 -23.70 11.59
CA LYS A 122 8.88 -23.67 12.97
C LYS A 122 9.72 -22.70 13.78
N GLY A 123 9.14 -22.10 14.82
CA GLY A 123 9.82 -21.19 15.73
C GLY A 123 9.24 -19.79 15.68
N ARG A 124 10.11 -18.77 15.58
CA ARG A 124 9.72 -17.37 15.78
C ARG A 124 10.37 -16.40 14.82
N VAL A 125 9.66 -15.32 14.57
CA VAL A 125 10.12 -14.14 13.82
C VAL A 125 9.91 -12.91 14.70
N LEU A 126 10.99 -12.18 14.97
CA LEU A 126 10.98 -10.94 15.74
C LEU A 126 11.29 -9.77 14.82
N VAL A 127 10.43 -8.76 14.83
CA VAL A 127 10.61 -7.49 14.11
C VAL A 127 10.66 -6.37 15.12
N GLY A 128 11.71 -5.56 15.07
CA GLY A 128 11.84 -4.43 16.00
C GLY A 128 12.83 -3.40 15.51
N CYS A 129 12.98 -2.33 16.27
CA CYS A 129 14.00 -1.34 15.99
C CYS A 129 14.58 -0.74 17.27
N ARG A 130 15.80 -0.22 17.17
CA ARG A 130 16.50 0.43 18.29
C ARG A 130 17.39 1.56 17.80
N ARG A 131 17.70 2.51 18.67
CA ARG A 131 18.73 3.51 18.42
C ARG A 131 20.11 2.86 18.52
N ARG A 132 20.99 3.16 17.57
CA ARG A 132 22.41 2.75 17.60
C ARG A 132 23.27 3.79 16.91
N ARG A 133 24.25 4.36 17.64
CA ARG A 133 25.24 5.32 17.09
C ARG A 133 24.59 6.47 16.30
N GLY A 134 23.56 7.10 16.87
CA GLY A 134 22.85 8.22 16.21
C GLY A 134 21.94 7.84 15.05
N LYS A 135 21.80 6.54 14.73
CA LYS A 135 20.89 6.02 13.70
C LYS A 135 19.78 5.19 14.31
N VAL A 136 18.71 4.98 13.56
CA VAL A 136 17.74 3.92 13.85
C VAL A 136 18.18 2.66 13.12
N ARG A 137 18.11 1.54 13.83
CA ARG A 137 18.39 0.23 13.30
C ARG A 137 17.14 -0.62 13.42
N ILE A 138 16.59 -1.02 12.28
CA ILE A 138 15.49 -1.97 12.20
C ILE A 138 16.08 -3.37 12.03
N GLU A 139 15.55 -4.35 12.76
CA GLU A 139 16.00 -5.74 12.72
C GLU A 139 14.80 -6.67 12.47
N VAL A 140 14.97 -7.59 11.53
CA VAL A 140 14.08 -8.73 11.28
C VAL A 140 14.91 -9.98 11.59
N ILE A 141 14.50 -10.72 12.63
CA ILE A 141 15.23 -11.86 13.16
C ILE A 141 14.34 -13.08 13.09
N ASP A 142 14.83 -14.15 12.47
CA ASP A 142 14.14 -15.43 12.36
C ASP A 142 14.96 -16.56 12.96
N THR A 143 14.28 -17.64 13.33
CA THR A 143 14.90 -18.91 13.76
C THR A 143 14.84 -19.97 12.67
N GLY A 144 14.78 -19.57 11.40
CA GLY A 144 14.58 -20.46 10.26
C GLY A 144 15.82 -21.24 9.84
N LEU A 145 15.82 -21.69 8.60
CA LEU A 145 16.92 -22.50 8.03
C LEU A 145 18.29 -21.81 8.10
N GLY A 146 18.31 -20.48 8.12
CA GLY A 146 19.52 -19.69 8.04
C GLY A 146 20.23 -19.82 6.69
N ILE A 147 21.30 -19.05 6.52
CA ILE A 147 22.00 -18.85 5.26
C ILE A 147 23.50 -19.06 5.50
N PRO A 148 24.15 -20.01 4.81
CA PRO A 148 25.61 -20.18 4.87
C PRO A 148 26.35 -18.90 4.48
N ARG A 149 27.45 -18.58 5.17
CA ARG A 149 28.26 -17.37 4.90
C ARG A 149 28.71 -17.26 3.43
N THR A 150 29.04 -18.39 2.82
CA THR A 150 29.45 -18.49 1.40
C THR A 150 28.35 -18.04 0.43
N LYS A 151 27.10 -18.03 0.86
CA LYS A 151 25.93 -17.68 0.04
C LYS A 151 25.38 -16.27 0.32
N HIS A 152 25.93 -15.53 1.29
CA HIS A 152 25.42 -14.20 1.69
C HIS A 152 25.41 -13.17 0.56
N LYS A 153 26.37 -13.23 -0.37
CA LYS A 153 26.36 -12.34 -1.56
C LYS A 153 25.38 -12.81 -2.63
N LEU A 154 25.24 -14.13 -2.78
CA LEU A 154 24.44 -14.74 -3.85
C LEU A 154 22.94 -14.50 -3.66
N ILE A 155 22.46 -14.49 -2.41
CA ILE A 155 21.03 -14.34 -2.10
C ILE A 155 20.43 -12.98 -2.49
N PHE A 156 21.26 -11.97 -2.78
CA PHE A 156 20.81 -10.66 -3.25
C PHE A 156 20.69 -10.58 -4.78
N GLN A 157 21.19 -11.59 -5.51
CA GLN A 157 21.05 -11.65 -6.96
C GLN A 157 19.62 -12.06 -7.36
N GLU A 158 19.16 -11.53 -8.48
CA GLU A 158 17.84 -11.86 -9.02
C GLU A 158 17.77 -13.34 -9.40
N PHE A 159 16.60 -13.94 -9.17
CA PHE A 159 16.28 -15.35 -9.49
C PHE A 159 17.14 -16.38 -8.74
N GLN A 160 18.01 -15.98 -7.82
CA GLN A 160 18.81 -16.88 -7.01
C GLN A 160 18.00 -17.46 -5.84
N ARG A 161 17.97 -18.79 -5.75
CA ARG A 161 17.37 -19.54 -4.64
C ARG A 161 18.35 -20.60 -4.17
N LEU A 162 18.49 -20.75 -2.86
CA LEU A 162 19.29 -21.85 -2.28
C LEU A 162 18.50 -23.14 -2.35
N ASP A 163 19.15 -24.27 -2.66
CA ASP A 163 18.50 -25.58 -2.86
C ASP A 163 17.63 -26.01 -1.67
N GLN A 164 18.06 -25.68 -0.44
CA GLN A 164 17.31 -25.96 0.79
C GLN A 164 16.03 -25.11 0.89
N GLY A 165 16.10 -23.82 0.56
CA GLY A 165 14.92 -22.94 0.54
C GLY A 165 14.04 -23.11 -0.71
N ALA A 166 14.58 -23.72 -1.77
CA ALA A 166 13.85 -23.96 -3.01
C ALA A 166 12.80 -25.07 -2.85
N ARG A 167 13.09 -26.04 -1.97
CA ARG A 167 12.20 -27.16 -1.62
C ARG A 167 11.10 -26.76 -0.65
N GLU A 168 11.38 -25.86 0.28
CA GLU A 168 10.42 -25.48 1.33
C GLU A 168 9.41 -24.41 0.92
N ALA A 169 9.70 -23.57 -0.09
CA ALA A 169 8.79 -22.47 -0.41
C ALA A 169 8.83 -21.95 -1.85
N ARG A 170 7.66 -21.87 -2.50
CA ARG A 170 7.45 -21.35 -3.87
C ARG A 170 7.74 -19.84 -3.95
N GLY A 171 8.36 -19.36 -5.05
CA GLY A 171 8.58 -17.93 -5.34
C GLY A 171 9.73 -17.67 -6.33
N LEU A 172 9.74 -16.49 -6.96
CA LEU A 172 10.60 -16.14 -8.11
C LEU A 172 12.06 -15.75 -7.76
N GLY A 173 12.43 -15.66 -6.48
CA GLY A 173 13.80 -15.28 -6.08
C GLY A 173 14.12 -13.78 -6.20
N LEU A 174 13.10 -12.91 -6.24
CA LEU A 174 13.26 -11.46 -6.41
C LEU A 174 13.27 -10.67 -5.08
N GLY A 175 12.93 -11.31 -3.96
CA GLY A 175 12.64 -10.59 -2.72
C GLY A 175 13.83 -9.79 -2.17
N LEU A 176 15.02 -10.38 -2.15
CA LEU A 176 16.23 -9.74 -1.61
C LEU A 176 16.92 -8.80 -2.60
N SER A 177 16.79 -9.02 -3.91
CA SER A 177 17.27 -8.06 -4.91
C SER A 177 16.47 -6.75 -4.87
N ILE A 178 15.15 -6.84 -4.63
CA ILE A 178 14.30 -5.67 -4.37
C ILE A 178 14.75 -4.93 -3.09
N VAL A 179 15.10 -5.67 -2.03
CA VAL A 179 15.63 -5.09 -0.79
C VAL A 179 16.91 -4.32 -1.06
N GLU A 180 17.86 -4.90 -1.78
CA GLU A 180 19.13 -4.23 -2.11
C GLU A 180 18.91 -2.96 -2.95
N ARG A 181 18.06 -3.03 -3.97
CA ARG A 181 17.78 -1.89 -4.84
C ARG A 181 17.10 -0.75 -4.08
N ILE A 182 16.10 -1.05 -3.26
CA ILE A 182 15.43 -0.05 -2.42
C ILE A 182 16.40 0.54 -1.40
N ALA A 183 17.20 -0.30 -0.73
CA ALA A 183 18.22 0.13 0.21
C ALA A 183 19.21 1.12 -0.42
N ARG A 184 19.63 0.86 -1.66
CA ARG A 184 20.51 1.75 -2.43
C ARG A 184 19.83 3.08 -2.75
N VAL A 185 18.58 3.06 -3.23
CA VAL A 185 17.80 4.28 -3.54
C VAL A 185 17.59 5.14 -2.29
N LEU A 186 17.34 4.53 -1.13
CA LEU A 186 17.12 5.27 0.13
C LEU A 186 18.41 5.65 0.86
N GLY A 187 19.57 5.12 0.46
CA GLY A 187 20.79 5.22 1.25
C GLY A 187 20.66 4.56 2.63
N HIS A 188 19.95 3.44 2.71
CA HIS A 188 19.68 2.69 3.95
C HIS A 188 20.39 1.34 3.92
N PRO A 189 21.65 1.23 4.40
CA PRO A 189 22.44 0.02 4.23
C PRO A 189 21.79 -1.18 4.93
N VAL A 190 21.81 -2.32 4.25
CA VAL A 190 21.30 -3.60 4.75
C VAL A 190 22.46 -4.51 5.10
N ALA A 191 22.41 -5.11 6.28
CA ALA A 191 23.38 -6.09 6.75
C ALA A 191 22.68 -7.41 7.11
N ILE A 192 23.37 -8.52 6.93
CA ILE A 192 22.90 -9.85 7.31
C ILE A 192 23.85 -10.46 8.35
N ARG A 193 23.29 -11.09 9.37
CA ARG A 193 23.98 -12.06 10.23
C ARG A 193 23.18 -13.36 10.18
N SER A 194 23.75 -14.41 9.63
CA SER A 194 23.07 -15.69 9.51
C SER A 194 24.09 -16.83 9.44
N ALA A 195 23.67 -17.99 9.93
CA ALA A 195 24.38 -19.25 9.80
C ALA A 195 23.37 -20.38 9.55
N ALA A 196 23.75 -21.38 8.77
CA ALA A 196 22.91 -22.54 8.50
C ALA A 196 22.44 -23.20 9.81
N GLY A 197 21.15 -23.50 9.90
CA GLY A 197 20.49 -24.08 11.07
C GLY A 197 20.29 -23.13 12.26
N ARG A 198 20.69 -21.86 12.17
CA ARG A 198 20.60 -20.88 13.28
C ARG A 198 19.69 -19.69 13.00
N GLY A 199 18.99 -19.70 11.87
CA GLY A 199 18.17 -18.57 11.41
C GLY A 199 18.97 -17.40 10.86
N SER A 200 18.29 -16.28 10.63
CA SER A 200 18.87 -15.08 10.03
C SER A 200 18.47 -13.81 10.78
N SER A 201 19.34 -12.80 10.72
CA SER A 201 19.09 -11.45 11.21
C SER A 201 19.43 -10.47 10.10
N PHE A 202 18.40 -9.87 9.51
CA PHE A 202 18.55 -8.77 8.58
C PHE A 202 18.42 -7.45 9.34
N THR A 203 19.32 -6.53 9.05
CA THR A 203 19.43 -5.23 9.70
C THR A 203 19.36 -4.14 8.66
N VAL A 204 18.52 -3.12 8.86
CA VAL A 204 18.42 -1.93 8.02
C VAL A 204 18.78 -0.72 8.88
N GLU A 205 19.76 0.09 8.44
CA GLU A 205 20.11 1.33 9.14
C GLU A 205 19.56 2.55 8.39
N LEU A 206 18.94 3.47 9.13
CA LEU A 206 18.36 4.68 8.58
C LEU A 206 18.52 5.88 9.54
N PRO A 207 18.49 7.12 9.01
CA PRO A 207 18.64 8.32 9.83
C PRO A 207 17.54 8.44 10.87
N VAL A 208 17.92 8.83 12.09
CA VAL A 208 16.94 9.27 13.09
C VAL A 208 16.39 10.62 12.65
N ALA A 209 15.07 10.80 12.75
CA ALA A 209 14.48 12.13 12.65
C ALA A 209 14.42 12.74 14.05
N VAL A 210 14.41 14.08 14.13
CA VAL A 210 13.99 14.77 15.36
C VAL A 210 12.64 14.15 15.76
N PRO A 211 12.44 13.81 17.05
CA PRO A 211 11.14 13.37 17.51
C PRO A 211 10.12 14.36 16.99
N LEU A 212 9.21 13.89 16.12
CA LEU A 212 7.97 14.64 15.90
C LEU A 212 7.44 14.89 17.31
N PRO A 213 7.04 16.13 17.66
CA PRO A 213 6.43 16.41 18.94
C PRO A 213 5.52 15.24 19.28
N GLU A 214 5.59 14.76 20.51
CA GLU A 214 4.47 14.01 21.04
C GLU A 214 3.26 14.92 20.81
N GLU A 215 2.54 14.71 19.71
CA GLU A 215 1.09 14.61 19.81
C GLU A 215 0.92 13.64 20.97
N ASP A 216 0.79 14.25 22.13
CA ASP A 216 0.70 13.61 23.41
C ASP A 216 -0.33 12.50 23.20
N VAL A 217 0.15 11.26 23.23
CA VAL A 217 -0.71 10.12 23.45
C VAL A 217 -0.98 10.09 24.96
N GLN A 218 -1.39 11.22 25.55
CA GLN A 218 -2.73 11.26 26.09
C GLN A 218 -3.59 10.46 25.09
N GLN A 219 -3.92 9.19 25.32
CA GLN A 219 -4.66 8.81 26.52
C GLN A 219 -5.57 9.93 27.07
N SER A 220 -6.05 10.84 26.20
CA SER A 220 -7.38 10.67 25.67
C SER A 220 -7.65 9.17 25.52
N ARG A 221 -8.03 8.55 26.65
CA ARG A 221 -9.31 7.84 26.74
C ARG A 221 -10.16 8.39 25.60
N PRO A 222 -10.85 7.60 24.78
CA PRO A 222 -11.89 8.23 23.98
C PRO A 222 -12.84 8.87 25.01
N ALA A 223 -12.62 10.16 25.35
CA ALA A 223 -13.65 11.14 25.27
C ALA A 223 -14.27 10.77 23.95
N ARG A 224 -15.42 10.13 24.08
CA ARG A 224 -16.38 9.95 23.02
C ARG A 224 -16.70 11.34 22.48
N ALA A 225 -15.75 11.95 21.79
CA ALA A 225 -16.00 12.76 20.65
C ALA A 225 -15.81 11.78 19.49
N THR A 226 -16.74 10.82 19.40
CA THR A 226 -17.35 10.58 18.10
C THR A 226 -17.63 11.97 17.56
N ALA A 227 -16.81 12.51 16.66
CA ALA A 227 -17.29 13.59 15.82
C ALA A 227 -18.50 12.94 15.11
N PRO A 228 -19.74 13.31 15.47
CA PRO A 228 -20.87 12.66 14.86
C PRO A 228 -20.83 13.15 13.42
N LEU A 229 -20.56 12.23 12.50
CA LEU A 229 -20.85 12.45 11.08
C LEU A 229 -22.37 12.57 10.87
N ASP A 230 -23.14 12.34 11.94
CA ASP A 230 -24.57 12.57 12.04
C ASP A 230 -24.98 13.95 11.52
N GLY A 231 -25.90 13.93 10.58
CA GLY A 231 -26.44 15.10 9.89
C GLY A 231 -25.54 15.71 8.82
N LEU A 232 -24.29 15.26 8.64
CA LEU A 232 -23.39 15.79 7.61
C LEU A 232 -23.97 15.48 6.22
N CYS A 233 -24.20 16.51 5.40
CA CYS A 233 -24.71 16.37 4.04
C CYS A 233 -23.55 16.16 3.06
N ILE A 234 -23.54 15.04 2.35
CA ILE A 234 -22.46 14.65 1.44
C ILE A 234 -23.01 14.56 0.03
N LEU A 235 -22.42 15.29 -0.91
CA LEU A 235 -22.70 15.12 -2.33
C LEU A 235 -21.70 14.12 -2.91
N ALA A 236 -22.17 12.94 -3.30
CA ALA A 236 -21.37 11.88 -3.91
C ALA A 236 -21.59 11.84 -5.43
N ILE A 237 -20.50 11.90 -6.20
CA ILE A 237 -20.51 11.89 -7.67
C ILE A 237 -19.63 10.75 -8.19
N ASP A 238 -20.24 9.82 -8.91
CA ASP A 238 -19.61 8.68 -9.57
C ASP A 238 -20.54 8.22 -10.71
N ASN A 239 -20.02 7.83 -11.86
CA ASN A 239 -20.83 7.41 -13.01
C ASN A 239 -21.43 6.00 -12.85
N GLU A 240 -20.96 5.22 -11.87
CA GLU A 240 -21.46 3.88 -11.59
C GLU A 240 -22.52 3.90 -10.46
N PRO A 241 -23.82 3.63 -10.76
CA PRO A 241 -24.88 3.68 -9.74
C PRO A 241 -24.65 2.74 -8.56
N ALA A 242 -24.08 1.55 -8.81
CA ALA A 242 -23.76 0.58 -7.76
C ALA A 242 -22.73 1.11 -6.76
N ILE A 243 -21.78 1.94 -7.21
CA ILE A 243 -20.80 2.59 -6.33
C ILE A 243 -21.49 3.66 -5.47
N LEU A 244 -22.37 4.46 -6.08
CA LEU A 244 -23.15 5.46 -5.35
C LEU A 244 -24.06 4.82 -4.28
N ASP A 245 -24.69 3.69 -4.58
CA ASP A 245 -25.53 2.94 -3.63
C ASP A 245 -24.71 2.38 -2.47
N GLY A 246 -23.54 1.79 -2.75
CA GLY A 246 -22.61 1.33 -1.71
C GLY A 246 -22.08 2.47 -0.84
N MET A 247 -21.80 3.63 -1.45
CA MET A 247 -21.37 4.83 -0.75
C MET A 247 -22.48 5.40 0.15
N GLU A 248 -23.71 5.46 -0.36
CA GLU A 248 -24.88 5.88 0.40
C GLU A 248 -25.11 4.98 1.61
N LEU A 249 -25.11 3.66 1.43
CA LEU A 249 -25.27 2.71 2.54
C LEU A 249 -24.19 2.90 3.62
N LEU A 250 -22.94 3.08 3.22
CA LEU A 250 -21.82 3.29 4.14
C LEU A 250 -21.98 4.59 4.95
N LEU A 251 -22.27 5.69 4.27
CA LEU A 251 -22.32 7.03 4.85
C LEU A 251 -23.58 7.26 5.68
N THR A 252 -24.73 6.79 5.22
CA THR A 252 -25.97 6.80 6.00
C THR A 252 -25.85 5.92 7.25
N GLY A 253 -25.12 4.79 7.16
CA GLY A 253 -24.73 3.99 8.33
C GLY A 253 -23.86 4.73 9.35
N TRP A 254 -23.29 5.89 8.99
CA TRP A 254 -22.58 6.79 9.91
C TRP A 254 -23.41 8.02 10.33
N GLY A 255 -24.68 8.10 9.93
CA GLY A 255 -25.59 9.21 10.23
C GLY A 255 -25.57 10.36 9.21
N CYS A 256 -24.79 10.24 8.13
CA CYS A 256 -24.73 11.28 7.10
C CYS A 256 -26.01 11.29 6.24
N LYS A 257 -26.32 12.45 5.65
CA LYS A 257 -27.27 12.58 4.53
C LYS A 257 -26.50 12.54 3.23
N VAL A 258 -26.91 11.74 2.25
CA VAL A 258 -26.20 11.60 0.98
C VAL A 258 -27.07 12.09 -0.17
N ILE A 259 -26.49 12.94 -1.02
CA ILE A 259 -27.05 13.36 -2.31
C ILE A 259 -26.21 12.65 -3.37
N LYS A 260 -26.85 11.80 -4.18
CA LYS A 260 -26.19 11.01 -5.23
C LYS A 260 -26.31 11.71 -6.58
N ALA A 261 -25.28 11.65 -7.40
CA ALA A 261 -25.35 12.11 -8.78
C ALA A 261 -24.34 11.40 -9.69
N GLY A 262 -24.71 11.15 -10.95
CA GLY A 262 -23.79 10.58 -11.94
C GLY A 262 -22.82 11.61 -12.55
N ASP A 263 -23.21 12.88 -12.51
CA ASP A 263 -22.52 13.97 -13.18
C ASP A 263 -22.82 15.33 -12.51
N VAL A 264 -22.14 16.39 -12.95
CA VAL A 264 -22.28 17.74 -12.38
C VAL A 264 -23.67 18.34 -12.58
N GLN A 265 -24.33 18.12 -13.72
CA GLN A 265 -25.65 18.69 -13.99
C GLN A 265 -26.70 18.02 -13.10
N THR A 266 -26.62 16.70 -12.98
CA THR A 266 -27.45 15.90 -12.07
C THR A 266 -27.19 16.34 -10.62
N ALA A 267 -25.93 16.52 -10.22
CA ALA A 267 -25.58 17.00 -8.88
C ALA A 267 -26.23 18.35 -8.54
N LEU A 268 -26.17 19.33 -9.44
CA LEU A 268 -26.80 20.64 -9.24
C LEU A 268 -28.34 20.55 -9.16
N ARG A 269 -28.95 19.64 -9.91
CA ARG A 269 -30.40 19.38 -9.87
C ARG A 269 -30.79 18.77 -8.53
N GLU A 270 -30.11 17.72 -8.10
CA GLU A 270 -30.42 16.99 -6.87
C GLU A 270 -30.22 17.86 -5.63
N VAL A 271 -29.18 18.70 -5.60
CA VAL A 271 -28.98 19.69 -4.53
C VAL A 271 -30.16 20.67 -4.41
N ARG A 272 -30.72 21.11 -5.55
CA ARG A 272 -31.90 21.99 -5.55
C ARG A 272 -33.16 21.26 -5.09
N VAL A 273 -33.37 20.03 -5.54
CA VAL A 273 -34.52 19.19 -5.17
C VAL A 273 -34.49 18.89 -3.68
N ALA A 274 -33.33 18.49 -3.15
CA ALA A 274 -33.14 18.20 -1.74
C ALA A 274 -33.30 19.43 -0.83
N LYS A 275 -33.24 20.65 -1.40
CA LYS A 275 -33.22 21.92 -0.67
C LYS A 275 -32.18 21.93 0.47
N ALA A 276 -31.10 21.17 0.28
CA ALA A 276 -30.07 20.95 1.27
C ALA A 276 -28.74 21.35 0.64
N ARG A 277 -27.98 22.19 1.34
CA ARG A 277 -26.62 22.51 0.93
C ARG A 277 -25.71 21.34 1.34
N PRO A 278 -24.95 20.72 0.43
CA PRO A 278 -23.92 19.77 0.81
C PRO A 278 -22.95 20.44 1.78
N ASP A 279 -22.28 19.66 2.62
CA ASP A 279 -21.19 20.10 3.48
C ASP A 279 -19.82 19.71 2.91
N VAL A 280 -19.79 18.69 2.05
CA VAL A 280 -18.59 18.13 1.44
C VAL A 280 -18.93 17.43 0.12
N PHE A 281 -17.99 17.47 -0.82
CA PHE A 281 -18.08 16.73 -2.08
C PHE A 281 -17.20 15.47 -2.03
N LEU A 282 -17.74 14.33 -2.45
CA LEU A 282 -17.00 13.10 -2.78
C LEU A 282 -17.13 12.90 -4.29
N ILE A 283 -16.02 12.94 -5.01
CA ILE A 283 -16.05 12.96 -6.48
C ILE A 283 -15.09 11.92 -7.03
N ASP A 284 -15.57 11.05 -7.91
CA ASP A 284 -14.70 10.18 -8.69
C ASP A 284 -13.88 10.96 -9.72
N TYR A 285 -12.65 10.52 -9.95
CA TYR A 285 -11.78 11.18 -10.90
C TYR A 285 -12.19 10.97 -12.37
N HIS A 286 -12.78 9.83 -12.75
CA HIS A 286 -13.23 9.56 -14.11
C HIS A 286 -14.76 9.65 -14.19
N LEU A 287 -15.27 10.76 -14.73
CA LEU A 287 -16.69 10.93 -15.03
C LEU A 287 -16.89 10.95 -16.55
N ASP A 288 -18.05 10.52 -17.04
CA ASP A 288 -18.33 10.45 -18.48
C ASP A 288 -18.26 11.84 -19.17
N GLY A 289 -18.41 12.92 -18.40
CA GLY A 289 -18.33 14.32 -18.85
C GLY A 289 -16.99 15.02 -18.60
N GLY A 290 -15.96 14.33 -18.10
CA GLY A 290 -14.64 14.91 -17.84
C GLY A 290 -13.98 14.43 -16.54
N HIS A 291 -12.98 15.16 -16.05
CA HIS A 291 -12.28 14.78 -14.82
C HIS A 291 -12.97 15.32 -13.57
N GLY A 292 -12.93 14.55 -12.47
CA GLY A 292 -13.50 14.95 -11.18
C GLY A 292 -12.96 16.28 -10.62
N ILE A 293 -11.77 16.68 -11.05
CA ILE A 293 -11.16 17.98 -10.71
C ILE A 293 -11.94 19.14 -11.35
N ASP A 294 -12.31 19.02 -12.63
CA ASP A 294 -13.09 20.02 -13.35
C ASP A 294 -14.52 20.12 -12.79
N ALA A 295 -15.07 18.98 -12.37
CA ALA A 295 -16.34 18.89 -11.70
C ALA A 295 -16.35 19.70 -10.38
N VAL A 296 -15.28 19.61 -9.57
CA VAL A 296 -15.19 20.38 -8.31
C VAL A 296 -15.19 21.88 -8.56
N MET A 297 -14.46 22.34 -9.58
CA MET A 297 -14.39 23.76 -9.91
C MET A 297 -15.77 24.29 -10.30
N SER A 298 -16.47 23.54 -11.15
CA SER A 298 -17.83 23.85 -11.61
C SER A 298 -18.84 23.89 -10.46
N LEU A 299 -18.77 22.91 -9.54
CA LEU A 299 -19.64 22.85 -8.37
C LEU A 299 -19.36 24.00 -7.41
N ARG A 300 -18.08 24.29 -7.13
CA ARG A 300 -17.71 25.39 -6.22
C ARG A 300 -18.14 26.76 -6.76
N TRP A 301 -18.09 26.95 -8.07
CA TRP A 301 -18.61 28.17 -8.71
C TRP A 301 -20.12 28.35 -8.49
N LYS A 302 -20.90 27.27 -8.50
CA LYS A 302 -22.36 27.32 -8.38
C LYS A 302 -22.90 27.19 -6.96
N LEU A 303 -22.22 26.44 -6.09
CA LEU A 303 -22.67 26.06 -4.73
C LEU A 303 -21.82 26.69 -3.61
N GLY A 304 -20.74 27.39 -3.96
CA GLY A 304 -19.77 27.99 -3.04
C GLY A 304 -18.59 27.06 -2.71
N LYS A 305 -17.54 27.62 -2.09
CA LYS A 305 -16.34 26.86 -1.72
C LYS A 305 -16.66 25.87 -0.61
N MET A 306 -16.46 24.58 -0.89
CA MET A 306 -16.70 23.47 0.03
C MET A 306 -15.51 22.49 0.00
N PRO A 307 -15.21 21.80 1.12
CA PRO A 307 -14.26 20.70 1.13
C PRO A 307 -14.63 19.64 0.10
N ALA A 308 -13.63 19.06 -0.55
CA ALA A 308 -13.86 18.06 -1.59
C ALA A 308 -12.80 16.96 -1.56
N ILE A 309 -13.24 15.71 -1.68
CA ILE A 309 -12.39 14.52 -1.76
C ILE A 309 -12.48 13.96 -3.17
N LEU A 310 -11.33 13.87 -3.83
CA LEU A 310 -11.16 13.13 -5.06
C LEU A 310 -10.93 11.66 -4.75
N ILE A 311 -11.74 10.78 -5.31
CA ILE A 311 -11.57 9.33 -5.24
C ILE A 311 -10.98 8.87 -6.57
N THR A 312 -9.82 8.20 -6.57
CA THR A 312 -9.14 7.84 -7.82
C THR A 312 -8.34 6.55 -7.73
N ALA A 313 -8.26 5.81 -8.84
CA ALA A 313 -7.29 4.73 -9.01
C ALA A 313 -5.90 5.26 -9.44
N ASP A 314 -5.84 6.49 -9.97
CA ASP A 314 -4.62 7.13 -10.44
C ASP A 314 -3.79 7.66 -9.27
N ARG A 315 -2.56 7.16 -9.14
CA ARG A 315 -1.61 7.54 -8.08
C ARG A 315 -0.51 8.48 -8.60
N SER A 316 -0.66 9.01 -9.80
CA SER A 316 0.33 9.89 -10.42
C SER A 316 0.46 11.20 -9.65
N ARG A 317 1.68 11.73 -9.65
CA ARG A 317 1.97 13.06 -9.10
C ARG A 317 1.16 14.14 -9.80
N LYS A 318 0.93 14.01 -11.10
CA LYS A 318 0.10 14.93 -11.89
C LYS A 318 -1.31 15.08 -11.31
N VAL A 319 -2.00 13.99 -10.96
CA VAL A 319 -3.35 14.04 -10.38
C VAL A 319 -3.32 14.59 -8.96
N ARG A 320 -2.31 14.22 -8.14
CA ARG A 320 -2.17 14.75 -6.77
C ARG A 320 -1.90 16.26 -6.76
N ASP A 321 -1.00 16.73 -7.61
CA ASP A 321 -0.64 18.15 -7.71
C ASP A 321 -1.83 18.96 -8.26
N ALA A 322 -2.55 18.42 -9.26
CA ALA A 322 -3.75 19.06 -9.80
C ALA A 322 -4.88 19.14 -8.75
N ALA A 323 -5.10 18.08 -7.98
CA ALA A 323 -6.08 18.06 -6.89
C ALA A 323 -5.70 19.01 -5.75
N ALA A 324 -4.42 19.07 -5.38
CA ALA A 324 -3.92 20.00 -4.36
C ALA A 324 -4.04 21.46 -4.80
N ALA A 325 -3.79 21.76 -6.07
CA ALA A 325 -3.95 23.11 -6.64
C ALA A 325 -5.40 23.61 -6.54
N VAL A 326 -6.37 22.71 -6.44
CA VAL A 326 -7.78 23.03 -6.21
C VAL A 326 -8.25 22.67 -4.81
N ASP A 327 -7.37 22.52 -3.81
CA ASP A 327 -7.76 22.31 -2.42
C ASP A 327 -8.70 21.10 -2.25
N MET A 328 -8.35 19.99 -2.91
CA MET A 328 -9.01 18.68 -2.77
C MET A 328 -8.12 17.70 -2.02
N ALA A 329 -8.70 16.98 -1.06
CA ALA A 329 -8.07 15.78 -0.51
C ALA A 329 -8.15 14.65 -1.54
N VAL A 330 -7.17 13.74 -1.55
CA VAL A 330 -7.15 12.59 -2.46
C VAL A 330 -7.25 11.30 -1.66
N LEU A 331 -8.24 10.46 -2.01
CA LEU A 331 -8.36 9.09 -1.55
C LEU A 331 -8.21 8.13 -2.73
N HIS A 332 -7.55 7.00 -2.48
CA HIS A 332 -7.28 6.02 -3.52
C HIS A 332 -8.26 4.86 -3.46
N LYS A 333 -8.71 4.40 -4.64
CA LYS A 333 -9.38 3.11 -4.80
C LYS A 333 -8.37 1.97 -4.52
N PRO A 334 -8.74 0.89 -3.79
CA PRO A 334 -10.04 0.66 -3.14
C PRO A 334 -10.21 1.56 -1.91
N LEU A 335 -11.38 2.19 -1.81
CA LEU A 335 -11.69 3.12 -0.74
C LEU A 335 -11.80 2.36 0.59
N LYS A 336 -10.96 2.70 1.56
CA LYS A 336 -11.03 2.13 2.92
C LYS A 336 -12.00 2.95 3.76
N PRO A 337 -13.07 2.34 4.32
CA PRO A 337 -14.06 3.05 5.13
C PRO A 337 -13.46 3.88 6.27
N ALA A 338 -12.48 3.32 6.98
CA ALA A 338 -11.81 4.03 8.08
C ALA A 338 -11.06 5.30 7.62
N ALA A 339 -10.45 5.28 6.43
CA ALA A 339 -9.73 6.43 5.88
C ALA A 339 -10.69 7.55 5.46
N LEU A 340 -11.80 7.19 4.80
CA LEU A 340 -12.85 8.16 4.47
C LEU A 340 -13.46 8.78 5.73
N ARG A 341 -13.81 7.93 6.71
CA ARG A 341 -14.37 8.37 7.98
C ARG A 341 -13.45 9.34 8.72
N ALA A 342 -12.15 9.07 8.74
CA ALA A 342 -11.17 9.92 9.40
C ALA A 342 -11.11 11.33 8.77
N ILE A 343 -11.06 11.42 7.43
CA ILE A 343 -11.02 12.71 6.73
C ILE A 343 -12.32 13.50 6.96
N LEU A 344 -13.48 12.84 6.84
CA LEU A 344 -14.78 13.48 7.08
C LEU A 344 -14.90 13.99 8.53
N ALA A 345 -14.45 13.20 9.51
CA ALA A 345 -14.46 13.59 10.91
C ALA A 345 -13.53 14.78 11.17
N GLN A 346 -12.34 14.79 10.56
CA GLN A 346 -11.40 15.90 10.65
C GLN A 346 -12.01 17.20 10.14
N TRP A 347 -12.67 17.16 8.98
CA TRP A 347 -13.33 18.35 8.43
C TRP A 347 -14.55 18.82 9.21
N ARG A 348 -15.35 17.90 9.77
CA ARG A 348 -16.46 18.25 10.66
C ARG A 348 -15.95 19.05 11.86
N LEU A 349 -14.86 18.59 12.48
CA LEU A 349 -14.23 19.25 13.62
C LEU A 349 -13.65 20.62 13.25
N SER A 350 -12.95 20.73 12.10
CA SER A 350 -12.42 22.02 11.63
C SER A 350 -13.51 23.05 11.34
N ARG A 351 -14.70 22.62 10.89
CA ARG A 351 -15.86 23.51 10.71
C ARG A 351 -16.48 23.95 12.03
N ALA A 352 -16.70 23.02 12.95
CA ALA A 352 -17.28 23.33 14.27
C ALA A 352 -16.39 24.28 15.10
N ALA A 353 -15.10 24.37 14.80
CA ALA A 353 -14.19 25.32 15.42
C ALA A 353 -14.15 26.71 14.72
N ALA A 354 -14.75 26.84 13.53
CA ALA A 354 -14.77 28.06 12.73
C ALA A 354 -16.15 28.74 12.67
N GLU A 355 -17.20 28.04 13.12
CA GLU A 355 -18.56 28.55 13.41
C GLU A 355 -18.62 29.01 14.88
#